data_AF-A0A3M1XYU8-F1
#
_entry.id   AF-A0A3M1XYU8-F1
#
_cell.length_a   1.000
_cell.length_b   1.000
_cell.length_c   1.000
_cell.angle_alpha   90.00
_cell.angle_beta   90.00
_cell.angle_gamma   90.00
#
_symmetry.space_group_name_H-M   'P 1'
#
loop_
_entity.id
_entity.type
_entity.pdbx_description
1 polymer ?
#
loop_
_entity_poly.entity_id
_entity_poly.type
_entity_poly.pdbx_seq_one_letter_code
_entity_poly.pdbx_strand_id
1 'polypeptide(L)'
;MAKDKQFYPDYLAEIVLTIFLVIEAVVVLALAFPQNIGRMINFTAPYQPRPEWYFLWLYQLVRYFHGRWIFLGTVILPLMIVLFIILLPWIEKRAGRKSVLFGSFLILTFFILFTLIPLFTQ
;
A
#
# COMPACT_ATOMS: atom_id res chain seq x y z
N MET A 1 -19.98 -27.91 -0.49
CA MET A 1 -18.90 -27.78 0.52
C MET A 1 -17.60 -28.06 -0.20
N ALA A 2 -16.64 -27.13 -0.20
CA ALA A 2 -15.34 -27.39 -0.81
C ALA A 2 -14.71 -28.58 -0.08
N LYS A 3 -14.18 -29.56 -0.82
CA LYS A 3 -13.51 -30.72 -0.24
C LYS A 3 -12.27 -30.22 0.51
N ASP A 4 -12.17 -30.51 1.81
CA ASP A 4 -10.98 -30.17 2.59
C ASP A 4 -9.76 -30.81 1.92
N LYS A 5 -8.82 -29.97 1.47
CA LYS A 5 -7.55 -30.43 0.89
C LYS A 5 -6.61 -30.78 2.03
N GLN A 6 -5.93 -31.92 1.91
CA GLN A 6 -4.88 -32.27 2.85
C GLN A 6 -3.70 -31.29 2.65
N PHE A 7 -3.09 -30.85 3.76
CA PHE A 7 -1.96 -29.92 3.70
C PHE A 7 -0.81 -30.48 2.83
N TYR A 8 -0.49 -31.76 3.03
CA TYR A 8 0.46 -32.49 2.22
C TYR A 8 -0.23 -33.69 1.56
N PRO A 9 0.00 -33.96 0.27
CA PRO A 9 0.91 -33.26 -0.65
C PRO A 9 0.26 -32.09 -1.40
N ASP A 10 -1.07 -32.03 -1.46
CA ASP A 10 -1.80 -31.21 -2.43
C ASP A 10 -1.64 -29.71 -2.18
N TYR A 11 -1.93 -29.23 -0.96
CA TYR A 11 -1.88 -27.80 -0.66
C TYR A 11 -0.45 -27.27 -0.65
N LEU A 12 0.52 -28.07 -0.20
CA LEU A 12 1.94 -27.73 -0.26
C LEU A 12 2.39 -27.52 -1.71
N ALA A 13 1.99 -28.40 -2.63
CA ALA A 13 2.33 -28.25 -4.05
C ALA A 13 1.77 -26.95 -4.64
N GLU A 14 0.53 -26.58 -4.28
CA GLU A 14 -0.08 -25.31 -4.69
C GLU A 14 0.66 -24.09 -4.13
N ILE A 15 1.08 -24.12 -2.86
CA ILE A 15 1.88 -23.05 -2.26
C ILE A 15 3.21 -22.91 -2.99
N VAL A 16 3.93 -24.01 -3.20
CA VAL A 16 5.25 -24.00 -3.86
C VAL A 16 5.12 -23.48 -5.30
N LEU A 17 4.12 -23.95 -6.05
CA LEU A 17 3.85 -23.46 -7.39
C LEU A 17 3.52 -21.96 -7.40
N THR A 18 2.69 -21.50 -6.46
CA THR A 18 2.33 -20.07 -6.35
C THR A 18 3.55 -19.21 -6.05
N ILE A 19 4.40 -19.63 -5.11
CA ILE A 19 5.65 -18.93 -4.78
C ILE A 19 6.56 -18.88 -6.00
N PHE A 20 6.74 -20.00 -6.70
CA PHE A 20 7.55 -20.08 -7.90
C PHE A 20 7.06 -19.10 -8.97
N LEU A 21 5.75 -19.08 -9.27
CA LEU A 21 5.16 -18.17 -10.24
C LEU A 21 5.29 -16.70 -9.85
N VAL A 22 5.11 -16.37 -8.56
CA VAL A 22 5.27 -14.99 -8.08
C VAL A 22 6.72 -14.52 -8.22
N ILE A 23 7.69 -15.37 -7.86
CA ILE A 23 9.12 -15.05 -8.02
C ILE A 23 9.45 -14.87 -9.50
N GLU A 24 9.01 -15.80 -10.36
CA GLU A 24 9.24 -15.72 -11.81
C GLU A 24 8.64 -14.44 -12.40
N ALA A 25 7.40 -14.08 -12.03
CA ALA A 25 6.78 -12.84 -12.46
C ALA A 25 7.58 -11.60 -12.03
N VAL A 26 8.08 -11.57 -10.80
CA VAL A 26 8.92 -10.45 -10.31
C VAL A 26 10.25 -10.38 -11.08
N VAL A 27 10.89 -11.51 -11.36
CA VAL A 27 12.13 -11.57 -12.15
C VAL A 27 11.89 -11.06 -13.57
N VAL A 28 10.82 -11.53 -14.23
CA VAL A 28 10.44 -11.08 -15.57
C VAL A 28 10.19 -9.57 -15.57
N LEU A 29 9.46 -9.03 -14.58
CA LEU A 29 9.22 -7.60 -14.47
C LEU A 29 10.51 -6.81 -14.26
N ALA A 30 11.43 -7.31 -13.42
CA ALA A 30 12.71 -6.64 -13.16
C ALA A 30 13.61 -6.59 -14.41
N LEU A 31 13.60 -7.65 -15.22
CA LEU A 31 14.36 -7.71 -16.47
C LEU A 31 13.69 -6.91 -17.60
N ALA A 32 12.36 -6.92 -17.69
CA ALA A 32 11.61 -6.19 -18.72
C ALA A 32 11.57 -4.68 -18.45
N PHE A 33 11.56 -4.27 -17.18
CA PHE A 33 11.48 -2.87 -16.76
C PHE A 33 12.61 -2.54 -15.76
N PRO A 34 13.88 -2.52 -16.21
CA PRO A 34 15.01 -2.24 -15.34
C PRO A 34 14.86 -0.84 -14.73
N GLN A 35 14.85 -0.78 -13.40
CA GLN A 35 14.77 0.49 -12.68
C GLN A 35 16.14 1.17 -12.66
N ASN A 36 16.17 2.46 -12.98
CA ASN A 36 17.38 3.24 -12.79
C ASN A 36 17.65 3.40 -11.30
N ILE A 37 18.84 3.00 -10.86
CA ILE A 37 19.34 3.35 -9.54
C ILE A 37 19.31 4.89 -9.46
N GLY A 38 18.73 5.44 -8.39
CA GLY A 38 18.45 6.87 -8.27
C GLY A 38 19.65 7.79 -8.59
N ARG A 39 19.39 9.09 -8.66
CA ARG A 39 20.42 10.07 -9.02
C ARG A 39 21.67 9.93 -8.13
N MET A 40 22.85 9.94 -8.73
CA MET A 40 24.13 10.04 -8.00
C MET A 40 24.11 11.27 -7.08
N ILE A 41 24.53 11.07 -5.83
CA ILE A 41 24.52 12.13 -4.82
C ILE A 41 25.43 13.27 -5.29
N ASN A 42 24.85 14.46 -5.45
CA ASN A 42 25.56 15.68 -5.80
C ASN A 42 25.02 16.81 -4.92
N PHE A 43 25.89 17.36 -4.06
CA PHE A 43 25.55 18.35 -3.05
C PHE A 43 25.37 19.77 -3.60
N THR A 44 25.81 20.04 -4.83
CA THR A 44 25.78 21.37 -5.44
C THR A 44 24.55 21.57 -6.34
N ALA A 45 24.04 20.50 -6.94
CA ALA A 45 22.91 20.60 -7.86
C ALA A 45 21.56 20.42 -7.14
N PRO A 46 20.58 21.31 -7.36
CA PRO A 46 19.28 21.25 -6.70
C PRO A 46 18.61 19.89 -6.96
N TYR A 47 17.98 19.34 -5.92
CA TYR A 47 17.31 18.05 -5.97
C TYR A 47 16.04 18.10 -5.13
N GLN A 48 14.93 17.64 -5.70
CA GLN A 48 13.69 17.43 -4.97
C GLN A 48 13.55 15.92 -4.73
N PRO A 49 13.90 15.43 -3.53
CA PRO A 49 13.73 14.01 -3.22
C PRO A 49 12.24 13.66 -3.25
N ARG A 50 11.89 12.71 -4.11
CA ARG A 50 10.57 12.08 -4.11
C ARG A 50 10.69 10.71 -3.46
N PRO A 51 9.79 10.35 -2.53
CA PRO A 51 9.81 9.03 -1.95
C PRO A 51 9.25 8.00 -2.93
N GLU A 52 9.43 6.72 -2.59
CA GLU A 52 8.89 5.60 -3.35
C GLU A 52 7.35 5.59 -3.38
N TRP A 53 6.78 4.91 -4.37
CA TRP A 53 5.36 4.93 -4.69
C TRP A 53 4.44 4.59 -3.51
N TYR A 54 4.85 3.68 -2.63
CA TYR A 54 4.09 3.26 -1.44
C TYR A 54 4.03 4.33 -0.34
N PHE A 55 4.85 5.38 -0.42
CA PHE A 55 4.83 6.53 0.49
C PHE A 55 4.27 7.81 -0.15
N LEU A 56 3.92 7.79 -1.44
CA LEU A 56 3.44 9.00 -2.13
C LEU A 56 2.17 9.58 -1.52
N TRP A 57 1.26 8.74 -1.03
CA TRP A 57 0.05 9.21 -0.38
C TRP A 57 0.34 9.99 0.92
N LEU A 58 1.34 9.57 1.70
CA LEU A 58 1.80 10.31 2.89
C LEU A 58 2.50 11.61 2.51
N TYR A 59 3.35 11.56 1.48
CA TYR A 59 4.04 12.74 0.96
C TYR A 59 3.04 13.82 0.54
N GLN A 60 1.95 13.44 -0.12
CA GLN A 60 0.91 14.40 -0.47
C GLN A 60 0.18 14.97 0.74
N LEU A 61 -0.05 14.18 1.79
CA LEU A 61 -0.64 14.70 3.02
C LEU A 61 0.24 15.79 3.64
N VAL A 62 1.56 15.62 3.66
CA VAL A 62 2.49 16.68 4.11
C VAL A 62 2.36 17.95 3.27
N ARG A 63 2.07 17.84 1.97
CA ARG A 63 1.86 19.00 1.08
C ARG A 63 0.54 19.71 1.31
N TYR A 64 -0.47 19.07 1.89
CA TYR A 64 -1.75 19.70 2.20
C TYR A 64 -1.82 20.21 3.64
N PHE A 65 -1.31 19.43 4.59
CA PHE A 65 -1.28 19.77 6.01
C PHE A 65 -0.01 20.54 6.32
N HIS A 66 -0.12 21.82 6.74
CA HIS A 66 1.03 22.66 7.08
C HIS A 66 1.02 23.07 8.56
N GLY A 67 2.21 23.40 9.08
CA GLY A 67 2.38 23.87 10.45
C GLY A 67 1.90 22.85 11.48
N ARG A 68 1.04 23.29 12.41
CA ARG A 68 0.55 22.44 13.52
C ARG A 68 -0.31 21.25 13.05
N TRP A 69 -0.85 21.29 11.84
CA TRP A 69 -1.73 20.24 11.31
C TRP A 69 -0.96 19.08 10.65
N ILE A 70 0.35 19.22 10.42
CA ILE A 70 1.18 18.16 9.83
C ILE A 70 1.04 16.87 10.63
N PHE A 71 1.19 16.94 11.95
CA PHE A 71 1.09 15.78 12.85
C PHE A 71 -0.24 15.03 12.72
N LEU A 72 -1.34 15.76 12.56
CA LEU A 72 -2.66 15.17 12.39
C LEU A 72 -2.78 14.41 11.06
N GLY A 73 -2.29 15.01 9.97
CA GLY A 73 -2.34 14.38 8.64
C GLY A 73 -1.38 13.21 8.46
N THR A 74 -0.18 13.27 9.04
CA THR A 74 0.90 12.33 8.71
C THR A 74 1.11 11.25 9.76
N VAL A 75 0.63 11.43 10.99
CA VAL A 75 0.78 10.46 12.08
C VAL A 75 -0.57 9.93 12.52
N ILE A 76 -1.50 10.82 12.87
CA ILE A 76 -2.80 10.41 13.41
C ILE A 76 -3.64 9.71 12.34
N LEU A 77 -3.72 10.26 11.12
CA LEU A 77 -4.53 9.66 10.06
C LEU A 77 -4.07 8.23 9.68
N PRO A 78 -2.77 7.95 9.39
CA PRO A 78 -2.32 6.58 9.14
C PRO A 78 -2.57 5.66 10.32
N LEU A 79 -2.34 6.14 11.55
CA LEU A 79 -2.58 5.35 12.76
C LEU A 79 -4.07 4.99 12.90
N MET A 80 -4.97 5.91 12.58
CA MET A 80 -6.42 5.66 12.59
C MET A 80 -6.82 4.61 11.55
N ILE A 81 -6.19 4.61 10.37
CA ILE A 81 -6.42 3.57 9.35
C ILE A 81 -5.97 2.20 9.87
N VAL A 82 -4.77 2.12 10.46
CA VAL A 82 -4.26 0.88 11.06
C VAL A 82 -5.16 0.41 12.20
N LEU A 83 -5.58 1.32 13.07
CA LEU A 83 -6.47 1.01 14.18
C LEU A 83 -7.84 0.52 13.68
N PHE A 84 -8.38 1.13 12.62
CA PHE A 84 -9.60 0.65 11.96
C PHE A 84 -9.44 -0.79 11.47
N ILE A 85 -8.31 -1.11 10.82
CA ILE A 85 -8.00 -2.47 10.32
C ILE A 85 -7.92 -3.47 11.48
N ILE A 86 -7.21 -3.12 12.56
CA ILE A 86 -7.09 -3.97 13.75
C ILE A 86 -8.47 -4.21 14.37
N LEU A 87 -9.32 -3.18 14.41
CA LEU A 87 -10.65 -3.24 15.02
C LEU A 87 -11.73 -3.84 14.10
N LEU A 88 -11.39 -4.24 12.87
CA LEU A 88 -12.32 -4.84 11.90
C LEU A 88 -13.24 -5.93 12.48
N PRO A 89 -12.76 -6.96 13.21
CA PRO A 89 -13.65 -8.03 13.65
C PRO A 89 -14.68 -7.57 14.68
N TRP A 90 -14.42 -6.51 15.45
CA TRP A 90 -15.40 -5.92 16.37
C TRP A 90 -16.37 -4.98 15.64
N ILE A 91 -15.85 -4.19 14.71
CA ILE A 91 -16.66 -3.29 13.87
C ILE A 91 -17.63 -4.11 13.01
N GLU A 92 -17.18 -5.22 12.43
CA GLU A 92 -18.02 -6.11 11.62
C GLU A 92 -19.19 -6.67 12.45
N LYS A 93 -18.93 -7.13 13.67
CA LYS A 93 -19.96 -7.66 14.57
C LYS A 93 -21.02 -6.61 14.95
N ARG A 94 -20.63 -5.35 15.11
CA ARG A 94 -21.53 -4.27 15.59
C ARG A 94 -22.24 -3.52 14.46
N ALA A 95 -21.52 -3.18 13.40
CA ALA A 95 -21.99 -2.34 12.29
C ALA A 95 -22.33 -3.14 11.02
N GLY A 96 -22.01 -4.43 10.99
CA GLY A 96 -22.26 -5.33 9.86
C GLY A 96 -21.20 -5.24 8.76
N ARG A 97 -21.12 -6.32 7.97
CA ARG A 97 -20.15 -6.49 6.88
C ARG A 97 -20.22 -5.41 5.80
N LYS A 98 -21.41 -4.89 5.49
CA LYS A 98 -21.58 -3.83 4.47
C LYS A 98 -20.88 -2.53 4.88
N SER A 99 -20.99 -2.15 6.16
CA SER A 99 -20.35 -0.94 6.71
C SER A 99 -18.82 -1.06 6.69
N VAL A 100 -18.30 -2.24 7.04
CA VAL A 100 -16.87 -2.54 6.95
C VAL A 100 -16.38 -2.44 5.50
N LEU A 101 -17.07 -3.08 4.56
CA LEU A 101 -16.71 -3.02 3.14
C LEU A 101 -16.71 -1.57 2.61
N PHE A 102 -17.69 -0.78 3.00
CA PHE A 102 -17.76 0.63 2.64
C PHE A 102 -16.58 1.42 3.22
N GLY A 103 -16.26 1.25 4.51
CA GLY A 103 -15.12 1.89 5.15
C GLY A 103 -13.79 1.51 4.49
N SER A 104 -13.56 0.22 4.24
CA SER A 104 -12.38 -0.27 3.53
C SER A 104 -12.30 0.27 2.10
N PHE A 105 -13.42 0.35 1.38
CA PHE A 105 -13.47 0.93 0.05
C PHE A 105 -13.09 2.42 0.05
N LEU A 106 -13.57 3.20 1.03
CA LEU A 106 -13.19 4.60 1.19
C LEU A 106 -11.68 4.76 1.48
N ILE A 107 -11.12 3.91 2.34
CA ILE A 107 -9.68 3.91 2.64
C ILE A 107 -8.86 3.59 1.39
N LEU A 108 -9.24 2.56 0.63
CA LEU A 108 -8.57 2.19 -0.61
C LEU A 108 -8.68 3.30 -1.66
N THR A 109 -9.86 3.89 -1.81
CA THR A 109 -10.09 5.00 -2.73
C THR A 109 -9.23 6.20 -2.34
N PHE A 110 -9.20 6.56 -1.05
CA PHE A 110 -8.33 7.61 -0.53
C PHE A 110 -6.85 7.33 -0.82
N PHE A 111 -6.37 6.12 -0.52
CA PHE A 111 -4.98 5.73 -0.78
C PHE A 111 -4.62 5.83 -2.26
N ILE A 112 -5.47 5.32 -3.16
CA ILE A 112 -5.25 5.35 -4.61
C ILE A 112 -5.25 6.80 -5.10
N LEU A 113 -6.25 7.60 -4.73
CA LEU A 113 -6.33 9.00 -5.14
C LEU A 113 -5.08 9.78 -4.71
N PHE A 114 -4.68 9.68 -3.44
CA PHE A 114 -3.51 10.38 -2.93
C PHE A 114 -2.19 9.86 -3.51
N THR A 115 -2.12 8.60 -3.91
CA THR A 115 -0.95 8.03 -4.62
C THR A 115 -0.88 8.51 -6.07
N LEU A 116 -2.03 8.74 -6.73
CA LEU A 116 -2.10 9.14 -8.14
C LEU A 116 -1.97 10.66 -8.36
N ILE A 117 -2.46 11.50 -7.43
CA ILE A 117 -2.34 12.97 -7.49
C ILE A 117 -0.91 13.47 -7.82
N PRO A 118 0.19 12.93 -7.22
CA PRO A 118 1.56 13.35 -7.55
C PRO A 118 1.95 13.13 -9.01
N LEU A 119 1.33 12.18 -9.72
CA LEU A 119 1.61 11.96 -11.14
C LEU A 119 1.08 13.08 -12.03
N PHE A 120 0.01 13.78 -11.60
CA PHE A 120 -0.65 14.84 -12.37
C PHE A 120 -0.24 16.26 -11.94
N THR A 121 0.32 16.40 -10.74
CA THR A 121 0.72 17.68 -10.14
C THR A 121 2.22 17.96 -10.30
N GLN A 122 2.78 17.51 -11.42
CA GLN A 122 4.20 17.66 -11.76
C GLN A 122 4.57 19.12 -12.00
#